data_AF-Q03ST8-F1
#
_entry.id   AF-Q03ST8-F1
#
_cell.length_a   1.000
_cell.length_b   1.000
_cell.length_c   1.000
_cell.angle_alpha   90.00
_cell.angle_beta   90.00
_cell.angle_gamma   90.00
#
_symmetry.space_group_name_H-M   'P 1'
#
loop_
_entity.id
_entity.type
_entity.pdbx_description
1 polymer ?
#
loop_
_entity_poly.entity_id
_entity_poly.type
_entity_poly.pdbx_seq_one_letter_code
_entity_poly.pdbx_strand_id
1 'polypeptide(L)'
;MAHKRGKKYQDAAKQVEADKVYGMGDAIDLVKKIDFAKFDATVEVAFKLNVDTKQADQQLRGALVLPNGTGKETTVIVFAKGDQAKAAEAAGADVVGEQDLVERIQDGWLDFDVAIATPDMMAQVGRLGRVLGPKGLMPNPKTGTVTMNVEKAVSDAKNGQVTYRTDRDGNVAVPFGKVSFDADKLAGNLKSIAETIVRIRPAAVRGTYVQHVSISSTFGPSVDVDLASLLA
;
A
#
# COMPACT_ATOMS: atom_id res chain seq x y z
N MET A 1 14.32 -10.84 -24.45
CA MET A 1 14.97 -9.58 -24.87
C MET A 1 14.38 -8.46 -24.04
N ALA A 2 15.18 -7.71 -23.27
CA ALA A 2 14.68 -6.55 -22.55
C ALA A 2 14.20 -5.51 -23.57
N HIS A 3 12.90 -5.20 -23.58
CA HIS A 3 12.37 -4.16 -24.45
C HIS A 3 13.11 -2.85 -24.16
N LYS A 4 13.64 -2.20 -25.20
CA LYS A 4 14.31 -0.92 -25.08
C LYS A 4 13.33 0.09 -24.46
N ARG A 5 13.62 0.55 -23.23
CA ARG A 5 12.81 1.56 -22.54
C ARG A 5 12.78 2.88 -23.32
N GLY A 6 11.73 3.67 -23.14
CA GLY A 6 11.59 4.97 -23.80
C GLY A 6 12.70 5.95 -23.44
N LYS A 7 12.92 6.96 -24.31
CA LYS A 7 14.01 7.94 -24.17
C LYS A 7 14.05 8.61 -22.78
N LYS A 8 12.89 9.05 -22.28
CA LYS A 8 12.78 9.70 -20.95
C LYS A 8 13.28 8.81 -19.81
N TYR A 9 12.90 7.53 -19.81
CA TYR A 9 13.36 6.57 -18.82
C TYR A 9 14.87 6.37 -18.90
N GLN A 10 15.44 6.30 -20.12
CA GLN A 10 16.89 6.16 -20.29
C GLN A 10 17.64 7.39 -19.78
N ASP A 11 17.12 8.58 -20.00
CA ASP A 11 17.73 9.82 -19.52
C ASP A 11 17.65 9.95 -17.99
N ALA A 12 16.54 9.50 -17.38
CA ALA A 12 16.40 9.37 -15.93
C ALA A 12 17.37 8.32 -15.35
N ALA A 13 17.47 7.14 -15.95
CA ALA A 13 18.32 6.05 -15.49
C ALA A 13 19.81 6.39 -15.49
N LYS A 14 20.28 7.26 -16.40
CA LYS A 14 21.67 7.75 -16.42
C LYS A 14 22.04 8.57 -15.17
N GLN A 15 21.04 9.11 -14.45
CA GLN A 15 21.27 9.87 -13.23
C GLN A 15 21.35 8.98 -11.98
N VAL A 16 21.00 7.69 -12.11
CA VAL A 16 21.13 6.71 -11.04
C VAL A 16 22.46 6.00 -11.22
N GLU A 17 23.41 6.24 -10.31
CA GLU A 17 24.69 5.53 -10.29
C GLU A 17 24.44 4.02 -10.09
N ALA A 18 25.00 3.20 -10.98
CA ALA A 18 24.92 1.75 -10.87
C ALA A 18 25.62 1.26 -9.59
N ASP A 19 25.01 0.28 -8.91
CA ASP A 19 25.51 -0.35 -7.68
C ASP A 19 25.65 0.58 -6.46
N LYS A 20 25.22 1.84 -6.56
CA LYS A 20 25.22 2.77 -5.43
C LYS A 20 23.96 2.58 -4.59
N VAL A 21 24.18 2.39 -3.29
CA VAL A 21 23.14 2.41 -2.27
C VAL A 21 23.11 3.79 -1.63
N TYR A 22 21.99 4.49 -1.75
CA TYR A 22 21.81 5.86 -1.29
C TYR A 22 21.28 5.90 0.14
N GLY A 23 21.59 6.97 0.87
CA GLY A 23 20.87 7.28 2.12
C GLY A 23 19.43 7.73 1.83
N MET A 24 18.54 7.63 2.82
CA MET A 24 17.12 7.98 2.69
C MET A 24 16.88 9.35 2.02
N GLY A 25 17.56 10.40 2.48
CA GLY A 25 17.40 11.77 1.96
C GLY A 25 17.80 11.87 0.48
N ASP A 26 19.04 11.46 0.17
CA ASP A 26 19.58 11.48 -1.19
C ASP A 26 18.72 10.65 -2.17
N ALA A 27 18.20 9.51 -1.71
CA ALA A 27 17.34 8.66 -2.50
C ALA A 27 16.01 9.35 -2.84
N ILE A 28 15.36 9.96 -1.84
CA ILE A 28 14.09 10.69 -2.02
C ILE A 28 14.28 11.86 -2.99
N ASP A 29 15.34 12.65 -2.81
CA ASP A 29 15.65 13.78 -3.69
C ASP A 29 15.92 13.32 -5.13
N LEU A 30 16.65 12.21 -5.28
CA LEU A 30 16.93 11.64 -6.59
C LEU A 30 15.64 11.14 -7.27
N VAL A 31 14.78 10.40 -6.57
CA VAL A 31 13.50 9.91 -7.14
C VAL A 31 12.60 11.08 -7.57
N LYS A 32 12.52 12.14 -6.76
CA LYS A 32 11.75 13.35 -7.12
C LYS A 32 12.31 14.04 -8.37
N LYS A 33 13.64 14.10 -8.50
CA LYS A 33 14.33 14.73 -9.62
C LYS A 33 14.19 13.96 -10.94
N ILE A 34 14.22 12.63 -10.88
CA ILE A 34 14.21 11.76 -12.07
C ILE A 34 12.79 11.38 -12.52
N ASP A 35 11.75 11.78 -11.79
CA ASP A 35 10.39 11.63 -12.26
C ASP A 35 10.15 12.49 -13.51
N PHE A 36 9.55 11.87 -14.53
CA PHE A 36 9.28 12.51 -15.82
C PHE A 36 7.81 12.39 -16.22
N ALA A 37 6.95 12.02 -15.27
CA ALA A 37 5.51 11.91 -15.47
C ALA A 37 4.92 13.28 -15.81
N LYS A 38 3.81 13.27 -16.54
CA LYS A 38 3.06 14.51 -16.85
C LYS A 38 2.00 14.84 -15.78
N PHE A 39 1.95 14.06 -14.72
CA PHE A 39 1.03 14.17 -13.60
C PHE A 39 1.80 13.86 -12.32
N ASP A 40 1.20 14.14 -11.17
CA ASP A 40 1.82 13.88 -9.87
C ASP A 40 1.88 12.37 -9.57
N ALA A 41 3.04 11.79 -9.90
CA ALA A 41 3.30 10.37 -9.78
C ALA A 41 3.33 9.92 -8.32
N THR A 42 2.95 8.67 -8.08
CA THR A 42 3.07 8.04 -6.77
C THR A 42 4.49 7.54 -6.59
N VAL A 43 5.04 7.70 -5.39
CA VAL A 43 6.32 7.12 -4.98
C VAL A 43 6.04 5.87 -4.14
N GLU A 44 6.74 4.79 -4.45
CA GLU A 44 6.60 3.49 -3.81
C GLU A 44 7.96 2.93 -3.39
N VAL A 45 7.93 2.13 -2.32
CA VAL A 45 9.08 1.38 -1.82
C VAL A 45 8.83 -0.10 -2.06
N ALA A 46 9.86 -0.80 -2.52
CA ALA A 46 9.89 -2.25 -2.65
C ALA A 46 10.96 -2.84 -1.72
N PHE A 47 10.52 -3.75 -0.85
CA PHE A 47 11.38 -4.56 -0.01
C PHE A 47 11.47 -5.97 -0.58
N LYS A 48 12.68 -6.46 -0.81
CA LYS A 48 12.92 -7.88 -1.04
C LYS A 48 13.16 -8.56 0.29
N LEU A 49 12.28 -9.48 0.67
CA LEU A 49 12.36 -10.17 1.96
C LEU A 49 12.81 -11.61 1.79
N ASN A 50 13.56 -12.12 2.78
CA ASN A 50 13.96 -13.51 2.86
C ASN A 50 12.83 -14.36 3.48
N VAL A 51 11.70 -14.46 2.78
CA VAL A 51 10.53 -15.22 3.22
C VAL A 51 10.16 -16.28 2.19
N ASP A 52 9.75 -17.46 2.65
CA ASP A 52 9.14 -18.49 1.82
C ASP A 52 7.62 -18.28 1.79
N THR A 53 7.14 -17.65 0.72
CA THR A 53 5.72 -17.30 0.54
C THR A 53 4.83 -18.53 0.36
N LYS A 54 5.41 -19.74 0.17
CA LYS A 54 4.66 -21.00 0.19
C LYS A 54 4.29 -21.42 1.62
N GLN A 55 5.02 -20.94 2.62
CA GLN A 55 4.76 -21.22 4.03
C GLN A 55 3.87 -20.13 4.63
N ALA A 56 2.69 -20.52 5.12
CA ALA A 56 1.66 -19.58 5.56
C ALA A 56 2.08 -18.71 6.76
N ASP A 57 2.99 -19.22 7.59
CA ASP A 57 3.58 -18.53 8.75
C ASP A 57 4.65 -17.50 8.37
N GLN A 58 5.15 -17.53 7.13
CA GLN A 58 6.10 -16.54 6.61
C GLN A 58 5.45 -15.48 5.71
N GLN A 59 4.18 -15.66 5.33
CA GLN A 59 3.44 -14.68 4.54
C GLN A 59 3.10 -13.45 5.38
N LEU A 60 3.41 -12.26 4.86
CA LEU A 60 3.03 -11.00 5.49
C LEU A 60 1.77 -10.47 4.86
N ARG A 61 0.87 -10.00 5.72
CA ARG A 61 -0.30 -9.23 5.32
C ARG A 61 -0.73 -8.34 6.46
N GLY A 62 -0.88 -7.06 6.19
CA GLY A 62 -1.38 -6.11 7.18
C GLY A 62 -1.59 -4.73 6.56
N ALA A 63 -1.81 -3.76 7.44
CA ALA A 63 -1.98 -2.37 7.07
C ALA A 63 -1.30 -1.47 8.09
N LEU A 64 -0.93 -0.26 7.67
CA LEU A 64 -0.47 0.81 8.52
C LEU A 64 -1.04 2.15 8.02
N VAL A 65 -1.20 3.11 8.92
CA VAL A 65 -1.59 4.47 8.59
C VAL A 65 -0.32 5.29 8.45
N LEU A 66 -0.13 5.92 7.29
CA LEU A 66 1.05 6.76 7.06
C LEU A 66 0.89 8.10 7.80
N PRO A 67 1.93 8.58 8.50
CA PRO A 67 1.85 9.81 9.30
C PRO A 67 1.51 11.06 8.48
N ASN A 68 1.88 11.08 7.19
CA ASN A 68 1.60 12.20 6.28
C ASN A 68 0.58 11.85 5.19
N GLY A 69 -0.15 10.74 5.34
CA GLY A 69 -1.09 10.23 4.34
C GLY A 69 -0.42 9.81 3.03
N THR A 70 -1.25 9.52 2.01
CA THR A 70 -0.82 9.04 0.68
C THR A 70 -0.86 10.12 -0.40
N GLY A 71 -1.57 11.24 -0.13
CA GLY A 71 -1.81 12.31 -1.12
C GLY A 71 -2.85 11.98 -2.17
N LYS A 72 -3.62 10.90 -1.97
CA LYS A 72 -4.75 10.51 -2.81
C LYS A 72 -6.03 10.57 -1.98
N GLU A 73 -7.09 11.14 -2.53
CA GLU A 73 -8.44 11.00 -1.98
C GLU A 73 -8.89 9.54 -2.14
N THR A 74 -9.18 8.89 -1.01
CA THR A 74 -9.61 7.49 -0.97
C THR A 74 -11.13 7.42 -0.91
N THR A 75 -11.75 6.77 -1.88
CA THR A 75 -13.19 6.46 -1.82
C THR A 75 -13.40 5.16 -1.04
N VAL A 76 -14.10 5.26 0.10
CA VAL A 76 -14.34 4.19 1.07
C VAL A 76 -15.80 3.78 1.04
N ILE A 77 -16.04 2.49 0.81
CA ILE A 77 -17.35 1.88 0.95
C ILE A 77 -17.42 1.01 2.20
N VAL A 78 -18.60 0.91 2.79
CA VAL A 78 -18.82 0.14 4.00
C VAL A 78 -20.04 -0.76 3.89
N PHE A 79 -19.82 -2.05 4.13
CA PHE A 79 -20.87 -3.05 4.34
C PHE A 79 -21.15 -3.17 5.83
N ALA A 80 -22.22 -2.53 6.30
CA ALA A 80 -22.60 -2.52 7.70
C ALA A 80 -24.11 -2.38 7.86
N LYS A 81 -24.64 -2.80 9.02
CA LYS A 81 -26.06 -2.68 9.37
C LYS A 81 -26.26 -1.83 10.62
N GLY A 82 -27.46 -1.27 10.77
CA GLY A 82 -27.92 -0.63 12.01
C GLY A 82 -26.97 0.48 12.48
N ASP A 83 -26.55 0.41 13.74
CA ASP A 83 -25.70 1.45 14.35
C ASP A 83 -24.30 1.54 13.71
N GLN A 84 -23.79 0.44 13.16
CA GLN A 84 -22.50 0.44 12.46
C GLN A 84 -22.57 1.20 11.13
N ALA A 85 -23.72 1.16 10.45
CA ALA A 85 -23.93 1.95 9.24
C ALA A 85 -23.95 3.45 9.55
N LYS A 86 -24.64 3.87 10.61
CA LYS A 86 -24.65 5.26 11.07
C LYS A 86 -23.26 5.75 11.49
N ALA A 87 -22.49 4.90 12.19
CA ALA A 87 -21.12 5.22 12.57
C ALA A 87 -20.20 5.38 11.35
N ALA A 88 -20.39 4.56 10.31
CA ALA A 88 -19.66 4.67 9.06
C ALA A 88 -19.92 5.98 8.32
N GLU A 89 -21.19 6.37 8.19
CA GLU A 89 -21.59 7.64 7.57
C GLU A 89 -21.03 8.83 8.35
N ALA A 90 -21.13 8.81 9.68
CA ALA A 90 -20.59 9.86 10.54
C ALA A 90 -19.04 9.98 10.43
N ALA A 91 -18.35 8.87 10.19
CA ALA A 91 -16.91 8.84 10.00
C ALA A 91 -16.46 9.31 8.60
N GLY A 92 -17.40 9.58 7.69
CA GLY A 92 -17.12 10.05 6.33
C GLY A 92 -16.94 8.94 5.29
N ALA A 93 -17.60 7.79 5.47
CA ALA A 93 -17.71 6.80 4.38
C ALA A 93 -18.49 7.40 3.20
N ASP A 94 -18.05 7.13 1.96
CA ASP A 94 -18.69 7.69 0.76
C ASP A 94 -19.97 6.94 0.39
N VAL A 95 -19.98 5.62 0.61
CA VAL A 95 -21.16 4.77 0.38
C VAL A 95 -21.25 3.73 1.48
N VAL A 96 -22.40 3.67 2.15
CA VAL A 96 -22.73 2.65 3.13
C VAL A 96 -23.93 1.89 2.62
N GLY A 97 -23.91 0.56 2.69
CA GLY A 97 -25.01 -0.24 2.20
C GLY A 97 -24.96 -1.69 2.65
N GLU A 98 -25.99 -2.43 2.25
CA GLU A 98 -26.14 -3.84 2.57
C GLU A 98 -26.16 -4.67 1.27
N GLN A 99 -27.30 -5.29 0.98
CA GLN A 99 -27.51 -6.16 -0.15
C GLN A 99 -27.57 -5.37 -1.48
N ASP A 100 -28.06 -4.14 -1.43
CA ASP A 100 -28.11 -3.20 -2.56
C ASP A 100 -26.71 -2.82 -3.06
N LEU A 101 -25.76 -2.59 -2.14
CA LEU A 101 -24.37 -2.33 -2.48
C LEU A 101 -23.69 -3.56 -3.09
N VAL A 102 -24.03 -4.76 -2.60
CA VAL A 102 -23.56 -6.03 -3.16
C VAL A 102 -24.04 -6.19 -4.60
N GLU A 103 -25.32 -5.94 -4.87
CA GLU A 103 -25.91 -6.01 -6.22
C GLU A 103 -25.26 -5.00 -7.17
N ARG A 104 -25.10 -3.75 -6.74
CA ARG A 104 -24.43 -2.69 -7.52
C ARG A 104 -23.00 -3.09 -7.94
N ILE A 105 -22.25 -3.77 -7.06
CA ILE A 105 -20.89 -4.25 -7.36
C ILE A 105 -20.93 -5.47 -8.29
N GLN A 106 -21.92 -6.35 -8.16
CA GLN A 106 -22.13 -7.46 -9.10
C GLN A 106 -22.45 -6.97 -10.51
N ASP A 107 -23.20 -5.88 -10.62
CA ASP A 107 -23.52 -5.21 -11.89
C ASP A 107 -22.33 -4.45 -12.51
N GLY A 108 -21.18 -4.42 -11.82
CA GLY A 108 -19.92 -3.93 -12.36
C GLY A 108 -19.45 -2.59 -11.81
N TRP A 109 -20.15 -2.01 -10.83
CA TRP A 109 -19.70 -0.77 -10.20
C TRP A 109 -18.49 -1.01 -9.29
N LEU A 110 -17.36 -0.37 -9.60
CA LEU A 110 -16.08 -0.55 -8.90
C LEU A 110 -15.34 0.78 -8.71
N ASP A 111 -16.07 1.89 -8.61
CA ASP A 111 -15.52 3.24 -8.46
C ASP A 111 -15.25 3.55 -6.97
N PHE A 112 -14.43 2.71 -6.34
CA PHE A 112 -13.97 2.88 -4.97
C PHE A 112 -12.59 2.26 -4.76
N ASP A 113 -11.89 2.70 -3.71
CA ASP A 113 -10.53 2.30 -3.41
C ASP A 113 -10.45 1.31 -2.24
N VAL A 114 -11.33 1.44 -1.25
CA VAL A 114 -11.32 0.62 -0.04
C VAL A 114 -12.73 0.14 0.30
N ALA A 115 -12.87 -1.15 0.58
CA ALA A 115 -14.08 -1.72 1.16
C ALA A 115 -13.83 -2.17 2.60
N ILE A 116 -14.74 -1.78 3.49
CA ILE A 116 -14.79 -2.18 4.89
C ILE A 116 -16.08 -2.97 5.11
N ALA A 117 -16.04 -3.99 5.95
CA ALA A 117 -17.22 -4.78 6.29
C ALA A 117 -17.28 -5.10 7.78
N THR A 118 -18.49 -5.18 8.32
CA THR A 118 -18.70 -5.83 9.62
C THR A 118 -18.67 -7.36 9.46
N PRO A 119 -18.25 -8.13 10.47
CA PRO A 119 -18.17 -9.59 10.40
C PRO A 119 -19.46 -10.30 9.97
N ASP A 120 -20.62 -9.77 10.36
CA ASP A 120 -21.95 -10.27 10.00
C ASP A 120 -22.29 -10.07 8.50
N MET A 121 -21.70 -9.07 7.86
CA MET A 121 -21.87 -8.80 6.42
C MET A 121 -21.00 -9.68 5.53
N MET A 122 -20.01 -10.38 6.09
CA MET A 122 -19.05 -11.16 5.31
C MET A 122 -19.68 -12.31 4.53
N ALA A 123 -20.83 -12.84 4.97
CA ALA A 123 -21.56 -13.86 4.21
C ALA A 123 -22.08 -13.34 2.86
N GLN A 124 -22.45 -12.05 2.80
CA GLN A 124 -22.90 -11.40 1.58
C GLN A 124 -21.69 -10.93 0.75
N VAL A 125 -20.73 -10.24 1.38
CA VAL A 125 -19.50 -9.76 0.73
C VAL A 125 -18.66 -10.91 0.16
N GLY A 126 -18.70 -12.10 0.78
CA GLY A 126 -18.04 -13.30 0.29
C GLY A 126 -18.47 -13.72 -1.12
N ARG A 127 -19.71 -13.39 -1.52
CA ARG A 127 -20.21 -13.63 -2.89
C ARG A 127 -19.49 -12.76 -3.94
N LEU A 128 -18.95 -11.61 -3.53
CA LEU A 128 -18.17 -10.71 -4.37
C LEU A 128 -16.71 -11.15 -4.55
N GLY A 129 -16.29 -12.26 -3.96
CA GLY A 129 -14.89 -12.71 -3.97
C GLY A 129 -14.29 -12.84 -5.38
N ARG A 130 -15.10 -13.21 -6.39
CA ARG A 130 -14.64 -13.28 -7.79
C ARG A 130 -14.38 -11.91 -8.42
N VAL A 131 -15.06 -10.87 -7.94
CA VAL A 131 -14.97 -9.49 -8.46
C VAL A 131 -13.92 -8.70 -7.67
N LEU A 132 -14.02 -8.69 -6.34
CA LEU A 132 -13.15 -7.89 -5.46
C LEU A 132 -11.80 -8.57 -5.17
N GLY A 133 -11.75 -9.90 -5.18
CA GLY A 133 -10.54 -10.67 -4.87
C GLY A 133 -9.36 -10.35 -5.81
N PRO A 134 -9.52 -10.45 -7.14
CA PRO A 134 -8.45 -10.15 -8.09
C PRO A 134 -7.98 -8.69 -8.05
N LYS A 135 -8.86 -7.76 -7.67
CA LYS A 135 -8.54 -6.34 -7.54
C LYS A 135 -7.95 -5.96 -6.18
N GLY A 136 -7.86 -6.89 -5.24
CA GLY A 136 -7.37 -6.62 -3.89
C GLY A 136 -8.33 -5.80 -3.01
N LEU A 137 -9.57 -5.60 -3.46
CA LEU A 137 -10.58 -4.76 -2.79
C LEU A 137 -11.39 -5.53 -1.74
N MET A 138 -11.16 -6.83 -1.57
CA MET A 138 -11.93 -7.66 -0.64
C MET A 138 -11.55 -7.34 0.82
N PRO A 139 -12.53 -7.01 1.70
CA PRO A 139 -12.27 -6.79 3.11
C PRO A 139 -11.56 -7.99 3.76
N ASN A 140 -10.59 -7.71 4.63
CA ASN A 140 -9.83 -8.74 5.34
C ASN A 140 -9.60 -8.35 6.81
N PRO A 141 -9.79 -9.29 7.77
CA PRO A 141 -9.48 -9.03 9.17
C PRO A 141 -8.02 -8.64 9.41
N LYS A 142 -7.07 -9.22 8.65
CA LYS A 142 -5.62 -8.94 8.79
C LYS A 142 -5.25 -7.51 8.41
N THR A 143 -6.04 -6.86 7.54
CA THR A 143 -5.84 -5.45 7.15
C THR A 143 -6.71 -4.51 7.98
N GLY A 144 -7.44 -5.01 8.99
CA GLY A 144 -8.34 -4.21 9.81
C GLY A 144 -9.65 -3.78 9.13
N THR A 145 -9.89 -4.23 7.90
CA THR A 145 -11.09 -3.85 7.13
C THR A 145 -12.29 -4.77 7.37
N VAL A 146 -12.12 -5.81 8.19
CA VAL A 146 -13.26 -6.56 8.77
C VAL A 146 -13.25 -6.34 10.27
N THR A 147 -14.16 -5.52 10.77
CA THR A 147 -14.16 -5.06 12.17
C THR A 147 -15.53 -4.62 12.64
N MET A 148 -15.75 -4.66 13.96
CA MET A 148 -16.89 -4.04 14.63
C MET A 148 -16.65 -2.56 14.97
N ASN A 149 -15.42 -2.06 14.82
CA ASN A 149 -15.08 -0.66 14.99
C ASN A 149 -14.97 0.03 13.62
N VAL A 150 -16.12 0.24 12.99
CA VAL A 150 -16.21 0.76 11.63
C VAL A 150 -15.78 2.23 11.55
N GLU A 151 -16.10 3.04 12.56
CA GLU A 151 -15.66 4.44 12.65
C GLU A 151 -14.15 4.58 12.53
N LYS A 152 -13.39 3.79 13.32
CA LYS A 152 -11.93 3.78 13.24
C LYS A 152 -11.45 3.31 11.88
N ALA A 153 -12.03 2.25 11.32
CA ALA A 153 -11.58 1.72 10.03
C ALA A 153 -11.78 2.72 8.88
N VAL A 154 -12.90 3.44 8.87
CA VAL A 154 -13.18 4.50 7.88
C VAL A 154 -12.18 5.64 8.06
N SER A 155 -11.96 6.10 9.30
CA SER A 155 -11.00 7.15 9.61
C SER A 155 -9.57 6.77 9.20
N ASP A 156 -9.11 5.56 9.53
CA ASP A 156 -7.79 5.06 9.11
C ASP A 156 -7.67 5.06 7.58
N ALA A 157 -8.69 4.55 6.87
CA ALA A 157 -8.69 4.48 5.40
C ALA A 157 -8.63 5.86 4.74
N LYS A 158 -9.37 6.84 5.28
CA LYS A 158 -9.36 8.23 4.81
C LYS A 158 -8.06 8.95 5.15
N ASN A 159 -7.40 8.60 6.25
CA ASN A 159 -6.13 9.20 6.69
C ASN A 159 -4.88 8.55 6.05
N GLY A 160 -5.04 7.81 4.95
CA GLY A 160 -3.91 7.26 4.19
C GLY A 160 -3.39 5.93 4.74
N GLN A 161 -4.30 5.06 5.17
CA GLN A 161 -3.97 3.66 5.39
C GLN A 161 -3.47 3.00 4.10
N VAL A 162 -2.34 2.32 4.20
CA VAL A 162 -1.76 1.51 3.12
C VAL A 162 -1.66 0.06 3.57
N THR A 163 -1.93 -0.86 2.66
CA THR A 163 -1.80 -2.29 2.91
C THR A 163 -0.47 -2.79 2.40
N TYR A 164 0.19 -3.66 3.17
CA TYR A 164 1.36 -4.40 2.73
C TYR A 164 1.02 -5.88 2.63
N ARG A 165 1.57 -6.54 1.61
CA ARG A 165 1.42 -7.97 1.40
C ARG A 165 2.66 -8.52 0.68
N THR A 166 3.09 -9.71 1.05
CA THR A 166 4.09 -10.46 0.27
C THR A 166 3.50 -10.97 -1.03
N ASP A 167 4.17 -10.71 -2.14
CA ASP A 167 3.90 -11.34 -3.44
C ASP A 167 4.36 -12.81 -3.46
N ARG A 168 4.44 -13.43 -4.64
CA ARG A 168 4.91 -14.82 -4.77
C ARG A 168 6.43 -14.95 -4.56
N ASP A 169 7.18 -13.90 -4.84
CA ASP A 169 8.65 -13.90 -4.84
C ASP A 169 9.25 -13.36 -3.53
N GLY A 170 8.40 -13.02 -2.56
CA GLY A 170 8.81 -12.54 -1.24
C GLY A 170 9.02 -11.03 -1.16
N ASN A 171 8.50 -10.28 -2.13
CA ASN A 171 8.59 -8.82 -2.12
C ASN A 171 7.37 -8.19 -1.47
N VAL A 172 7.58 -7.01 -0.87
CA VAL A 172 6.54 -6.14 -0.36
C VAL A 172 6.69 -4.78 -1.00
N ALA A 173 5.69 -4.37 -1.77
CA ALA A 173 5.61 -3.04 -2.37
C ALA A 173 4.56 -2.20 -1.63
N VAL A 174 4.92 -0.97 -1.24
CA VAL A 174 4.03 -0.05 -0.52
C VAL A 174 4.18 1.37 -1.08
N PRO A 175 3.08 2.03 -1.49
CA PRO A 175 3.11 3.45 -1.82
C PRO A 175 3.30 4.26 -0.53
N PHE A 176 4.17 5.27 -0.57
CA PHE A 176 4.47 6.09 0.61
C PHE A 176 4.27 7.59 0.39
N GLY A 177 3.73 8.00 -0.77
CA GLY A 177 3.31 9.37 -1.02
C GLY A 177 3.31 9.74 -2.50
N LYS A 178 3.29 11.03 -2.75
CA LYS A 178 3.38 11.64 -4.08
C LYS A 178 4.74 12.29 -4.30
N VAL A 179 5.16 12.43 -5.55
CA VAL A 179 6.38 13.16 -5.91
C VAL A 179 6.29 14.62 -5.42
N SER A 180 5.09 15.21 -5.43
CA SER A 180 4.83 16.56 -4.92
C SER A 180 5.02 16.75 -3.41
N PHE A 181 5.10 15.69 -2.60
CA PHE A 181 5.27 15.80 -1.16
C PHE A 181 6.64 16.38 -0.80
N ASP A 182 6.71 17.13 0.29
CA ASP A 182 7.98 17.58 0.87
C ASP A 182 8.86 16.38 1.24
N ALA A 183 10.18 16.52 1.09
CA ALA A 183 11.12 15.42 1.32
C ALA A 183 10.99 14.85 2.75
N ASP A 184 10.78 15.72 3.75
CA ASP A 184 10.59 15.31 5.15
C ASP A 184 9.33 14.46 5.36
N LYS A 185 8.24 14.75 4.63
CA LYS A 185 6.99 13.98 4.71
C LYS A 185 7.17 12.59 4.12
N LEU A 186 7.87 12.51 2.99
CA LEU A 186 8.23 11.24 2.35
C LEU A 186 9.15 10.41 3.26
N ALA A 187 10.16 11.05 3.86
CA ALA A 187 11.06 10.40 4.80
C ALA A 187 10.31 9.84 6.02
N GLY A 188 9.40 10.62 6.62
CA GLY A 188 8.57 10.16 7.74
C GLY A 188 7.68 8.96 7.39
N ASN A 189 7.06 8.98 6.21
CA ASN A 189 6.26 7.85 5.72
C ASN A 189 7.11 6.61 5.47
N LEU A 190 8.26 6.78 4.80
CA LEU A 190 9.17 5.69 4.46
C LEU A 190 9.77 5.03 5.71
N LYS A 191 10.18 5.82 6.71
CA LYS A 191 10.63 5.34 8.02
C LYS A 191 9.55 4.52 8.72
N SER A 192 8.31 5.01 8.76
CA SER A 192 7.18 4.30 9.37
C SER A 192 6.92 2.92 8.73
N ILE A 193 7.04 2.83 7.40
CA ILE A 193 6.93 1.56 6.67
C ILE A 193 8.11 0.65 7.03
N ALA A 194 9.35 1.14 6.97
CA ALA A 194 10.55 0.35 7.25
C ALA A 194 10.54 -0.24 8.67
N GLU A 195 10.22 0.59 9.67
CA GLU A 195 10.05 0.15 11.07
C GLU A 195 8.98 -0.94 11.20
N THR A 196 7.84 -0.75 10.51
CA THR A 196 6.75 -1.73 10.52
C THR A 196 7.20 -3.05 9.91
N ILE A 197 7.83 -3.04 8.72
CA ILE A 197 8.32 -4.24 8.03
C ILE A 197 9.33 -4.99 8.91
N VAL A 198 10.33 -4.31 9.47
CA VAL A 198 11.33 -4.94 10.34
C VAL A 198 10.69 -5.55 11.59
N ARG A 199 9.71 -4.88 12.19
CA ARG A 199 9.00 -5.37 13.38
C ARG A 199 8.18 -6.63 13.13
N ILE A 200 7.56 -6.76 11.95
CA ILE A 200 6.68 -7.89 11.61
C ILE A 200 7.44 -9.11 11.08
N ARG A 201 8.76 -9.17 11.26
CA ARG A 201 9.59 -10.31 10.88
C ARG A 201 8.99 -11.62 11.41
N PRO A 202 8.68 -12.60 10.55
CA PRO A 202 8.22 -13.91 11.01
C PRO A 202 9.30 -14.64 11.79
N ALA A 203 8.91 -15.28 12.91
CA ALA A 203 9.84 -16.00 13.78
C ALA A 203 10.57 -17.17 13.07
N ALA A 204 9.96 -17.74 12.02
CA ALA A 204 10.53 -18.82 11.23
C ALA A 204 11.70 -18.37 10.34
N VAL A 205 11.82 -17.07 10.05
CA VAL A 205 12.84 -16.54 9.13
C VAL A 205 14.20 -16.43 9.83
N ARG A 206 15.16 -17.24 9.38
CA ARG A 206 16.56 -17.20 9.82
C ARG A 206 17.41 -16.31 8.90
N GLY A 207 18.47 -15.73 9.45
CA GLY A 207 19.40 -14.88 8.69
C GLY A 207 18.88 -13.47 8.43
N THR A 208 19.41 -12.84 7.37
CA THR A 208 19.04 -11.49 6.93
C THR A 208 17.59 -11.49 6.42
N TYR A 209 16.72 -10.72 7.08
CA TYR A 209 15.30 -10.67 6.75
C TYR A 209 15.02 -9.75 5.56
N VAL A 210 15.57 -8.53 5.55
CA VAL A 210 15.45 -7.59 4.43
C VAL A 210 16.72 -7.70 3.58
N GLN A 211 16.59 -8.20 2.35
CA GLN A 211 17.72 -8.42 1.44
C GLN A 211 18.06 -7.18 0.61
N HIS A 212 17.03 -6.41 0.22
CA HIS A 212 17.18 -5.23 -0.63
C HIS A 212 16.00 -4.28 -0.42
N VAL A 213 16.27 -2.98 -0.53
CA VAL A 213 15.25 -1.94 -0.50
C VAL A 213 15.50 -1.01 -1.68
N SER A 214 14.45 -0.74 -2.43
CA SER A 214 14.48 0.25 -3.50
C SER A 214 13.24 1.13 -3.46
N ILE A 215 13.39 2.36 -3.92
CA ILE A 215 12.28 3.29 -4.10
C ILE A 215 12.20 3.72 -5.57
N SER A 216 10.99 3.97 -6.05
CA SER A 216 10.75 4.44 -7.41
C SER A 216 9.51 5.31 -7.48
N SER A 217 9.47 6.21 -8.45
CA SER A 217 8.21 6.81 -8.89
C SER A 217 7.48 5.85 -9.85
N THR A 218 6.20 6.10 -10.11
CA THR A 218 5.37 5.27 -11.00
C THR A 218 5.98 5.00 -12.38
N PHE A 219 6.78 5.93 -12.93
CA PHE A 219 7.45 5.76 -14.23
C PHE A 219 8.97 5.87 -14.18
N GLY A 220 9.53 6.27 -13.04
CA GLY A 220 10.95 6.45 -12.85
C GLY A 220 11.71 5.12 -12.74
N PRO A 221 13.04 5.14 -12.92
CA PRO A 221 13.88 4.02 -12.53
C PRO A 221 13.90 3.88 -10.99
N SER A 222 14.29 2.70 -10.51
CA SER A 222 14.50 2.45 -9.09
C SER A 222 15.80 3.05 -8.58
N VAL A 223 15.80 3.49 -7.32
CA VAL A 223 16.97 3.93 -6.56
C VAL A 223 17.12 3.01 -5.36
N ASP A 224 18.29 2.42 -5.20
CA ASP A 224 18.58 1.50 -4.10
C ASP A 224 18.86 2.30 -2.82
N VAL A 225 18.26 1.87 -1.71
CA VAL A 225 18.31 2.61 -0.45
C VAL A 225 18.93 1.75 0.65
N ASP A 226 19.78 2.37 1.45
CA ASP A 226 20.37 1.72 2.61
C ASP A 226 19.33 1.54 3.71
N LEU A 227 19.11 0.30 4.13
CA LEU A 227 18.16 -0.03 5.20
C LEU A 227 18.55 0.64 6.53
N ALA A 228 19.84 0.77 6.85
CA ALA A 228 20.25 1.40 8.10
C ALA A 228 19.84 2.87 8.13
N SER A 229 19.96 3.58 7.00
CA SER A 229 19.48 4.96 6.85
C SER A 229 17.97 5.14 7.02
N LEU A 230 17.17 4.09 6.81
CA LEU A 230 15.71 4.12 7.00
C LEU A 230 15.30 3.96 8.48
N LEU A 231 16.18 3.41 9.31
CA LEU A 231 15.92 3.07 10.71
C LEU A 231 16.64 4.00 11.69
N ALA A 232 17.53 4.87 11.20
CA ALA A 232 18.13 5.97 11.97
C ALA A 232 17.07 7.03 12.28
#